data_AF-A0A139P144-F1
#
_entry.id   AF-A0A139P144-F1
#
_cell.length_a   1.000
_cell.length_b   1.000
_cell.length_c   1.000
_cell.angle_alpha   90.00
_cell.angle_beta   90.00
_cell.angle_gamma   90.00
#
_symmetry.space_group_name_H-M   'P 1'
#
loop_
_entity.id
_entity.type
_entity.pdbx_description
1 polymer ?
#
loop_
_entity_poly.entity_id
_entity_poly.type
_entity_poly.pdbx_seq_one_letter_code
_entity_poly.pdbx_strand_id
1 'polypeptide(L)'
;MEIKLKEFREKENLSLNKLRRILKEKYNITVSDSQLMYYENGTRKPRNNKVWESLADYFGVSVATLLGHDEISPEEMTTKLQDFFENLDMNELNNIKPNYDLLKKVQSAYENVEEHINNPKKYENFGKGLADFNQSYMLTIEKLIVNDIEMGTNFADILINYISLNDYDKKIAFDLVQKLSERDNEKE
;
A
#
# COMPACT_ATOMS: atom_id res chain seq x y z
N MET A 1 25.39 11.73 8.46
CA MET A 1 24.45 10.76 7.89
C MET A 1 24.87 10.47 6.46
N GLU A 2 25.23 9.23 6.18
CA GLU A 2 25.87 8.82 4.93
C GLU A 2 24.89 7.97 4.10
N ILE A 3 24.70 8.33 2.83
CA ILE A 3 23.81 7.61 1.92
C ILE A 3 24.49 6.30 1.50
N LYS A 4 23.82 5.16 1.70
CA LYS A 4 24.37 3.82 1.44
C LYS A 4 24.30 3.41 -0.04
N LEU A 5 23.78 4.26 -0.94
CA LEU A 5 23.65 3.98 -2.37
C LEU A 5 24.95 3.51 -3.03
N LYS A 6 26.09 4.15 -2.68
CA LYS A 6 27.40 3.79 -3.23
C LYS A 6 27.81 2.39 -2.80
N GLU A 7 27.62 2.07 -1.51
CA GLU A 7 27.91 0.75 -0.93
C GLU A 7 27.11 -0.35 -1.63
N PHE A 8 25.79 -0.15 -1.81
CA PHE A 8 24.94 -1.11 -2.51
C PHE A 8 25.34 -1.28 -3.98
N ARG A 9 25.66 -0.18 -4.68
CA ARG A 9 26.10 -0.23 -6.08
C ARG A 9 27.41 -1.03 -6.22
N GLU A 10 28.38 -0.78 -5.34
CA GLU A 10 29.70 -1.43 -5.38
C GLU A 10 29.62 -2.91 -4.96
N LYS A 11 28.78 -3.25 -3.98
CA LYS A 11 28.50 -4.64 -3.59
C LYS A 11 27.96 -5.48 -4.75
N GLU A 12 27.11 -4.88 -5.60
CA GLU A 12 26.55 -5.50 -6.81
C GLU A 12 27.48 -5.38 -8.04
N ASN A 13 28.70 -4.86 -7.89
CA ASN A 13 29.67 -4.63 -8.97
C ASN A 13 29.08 -3.80 -10.14
N LEU A 14 28.28 -2.78 -9.83
CA LEU A 14 27.65 -1.93 -10.83
C LEU A 14 28.45 -0.64 -11.06
N SER A 15 28.63 -0.27 -12.33
CA SER A 15 29.04 1.09 -12.69
C SER A 15 27.84 2.04 -12.61
N LEU A 16 28.10 3.35 -12.44
CA LEU A 16 27.04 4.38 -12.49
C LEU A 16 26.24 4.30 -13.80
N ASN A 17 26.92 4.06 -14.92
CA ASN A 17 26.30 3.88 -16.23
C ASN A 17 25.34 2.67 -16.27
N LYS A 18 25.73 1.54 -15.68
CA LYS A 18 24.90 0.34 -15.62
C LYS A 18 23.68 0.57 -14.73
N LEU A 19 23.86 1.20 -13.56
CA LEU A 19 22.75 1.58 -12.67
C LEU A 19 21.78 2.54 -13.37
N ARG A 20 22.29 3.55 -14.07
CA ARG A 20 21.47 4.46 -14.89
C ARG A 20 20.61 3.71 -15.90
N ARG A 21 21.20 2.76 -16.63
CA ARG A 21 20.49 1.97 -17.64
C ARG A 21 19.37 1.14 -17.02
N ILE A 22 19.66 0.50 -15.88
CA ILE A 22 18.66 -0.27 -15.12
C ILE A 22 17.49 0.62 -14.70
N LEU A 23 17.76 1.81 -14.16
CA LEU A 23 16.72 2.77 -13.79
C LEU A 23 15.85 3.18 -14.98
N LYS A 24 16.45 3.37 -16.15
CA LYS A 24 15.72 3.71 -17.37
C LYS A 24 14.89 2.52 -17.89
N GLU A 25 15.50 1.34 -17.99
CA GLU A 25 14.90 0.15 -18.60
C GLU A 25 13.81 -0.48 -17.73
N LYS A 26 14.00 -0.55 -16.41
CA LYS A 26 13.04 -1.19 -15.48
C LYS A 26 12.03 -0.23 -14.87
N TYR A 27 12.43 1.02 -14.60
CA TYR A 27 11.64 1.95 -13.80
C TYR A 27 11.21 3.22 -14.56
N ASN A 28 11.60 3.36 -15.83
CA ASN A 28 11.39 4.55 -16.64
C ASN A 28 11.92 5.83 -15.97
N ILE A 29 13.00 5.71 -15.20
CA ILE A 29 13.67 6.83 -14.51
C ILE A 29 14.86 7.29 -15.35
N THR A 30 14.85 8.56 -15.73
CA THR A 30 15.95 9.19 -16.47
C THR A 30 16.80 10.03 -15.54
N VAL A 31 18.04 9.60 -15.32
CA VAL A 31 19.07 10.30 -14.56
C VAL A 31 20.41 10.21 -15.31
N SER A 32 21.34 11.12 -15.03
CA SER A 32 22.72 11.07 -15.54
C SER A 32 23.67 10.41 -14.53
N ASP A 33 24.83 9.95 -14.99
CA ASP A 33 25.85 9.34 -14.13
C ASP A 33 26.32 10.35 -13.06
N SER A 34 26.43 11.64 -13.42
CA SER A 34 26.75 12.72 -12.48
C SER A 34 25.66 12.93 -11.43
N GLN A 35 24.38 12.84 -11.81
CA GLN A 35 23.28 12.90 -10.84
C GLN A 35 23.36 11.75 -9.84
N LEU A 36 23.57 10.51 -10.32
CA LEU A 36 23.76 9.35 -9.44
C LEU A 36 24.97 9.53 -8.51
N MET A 37 26.09 10.03 -9.01
CA MET A 37 27.25 10.37 -8.17
C MET A 37 26.92 11.42 -7.11
N TYR A 38 26.17 12.47 -7.46
CA TYR A 38 25.76 13.49 -6.48
C TYR A 38 24.80 12.93 -5.43
N TYR A 39 23.96 11.96 -5.81
CA TYR A 39 23.05 11.25 -4.90
C TYR A 39 23.84 10.34 -3.96
N GLU A 40 24.81 9.58 -4.47
CA GLU A 40 25.72 8.76 -3.67
C GLU A 40 26.44 9.57 -2.60
N ASN A 41 26.94 10.76 -2.97
CA ASN A 41 27.68 11.62 -2.05
C ASN A 41 26.77 12.50 -1.17
N GLY A 42 25.44 12.42 -1.29
CA GLY A 42 24.49 13.26 -0.55
C GLY A 42 24.51 14.75 -0.87
N THR A 43 25.36 15.19 -1.81
CA THR A 43 25.49 16.59 -2.23
C THR A 43 24.26 17.14 -2.95
N ARG A 44 23.42 16.27 -3.54
CA ARG A 44 22.13 16.62 -4.10
C ARG A 44 21.12 15.52 -3.81
N LYS A 45 19.84 15.90 -3.77
CA LYS A 45 18.71 14.97 -3.73
C LYS A 45 17.91 15.06 -5.03
N PRO A 46 17.34 13.96 -5.53
CA PRO A 46 16.39 14.00 -6.64
C PRO A 46 15.17 14.85 -6.28
N ARG A 47 14.58 15.50 -7.28
CA ARG A 47 13.34 16.28 -7.10
C ARG A 47 12.10 15.41 -6.92
N ASN A 48 12.20 14.14 -7.28
CA ASN A 48 11.11 13.18 -7.25
C ASN A 48 11.53 11.98 -6.40
N ASN A 49 10.76 11.69 -5.35
CA ASN A 49 11.00 10.57 -4.43
C ASN A 49 10.96 9.21 -5.13
N LYS A 50 10.27 9.11 -6.28
CA LYS A 50 10.25 7.91 -7.12
C LYS A 50 11.64 7.41 -7.51
N VAL A 51 12.62 8.30 -7.60
CA VAL A 51 14.03 7.90 -7.85
C VAL A 51 14.57 7.08 -6.69
N TRP A 52 14.33 7.50 -5.44
CA TRP A 52 14.77 6.76 -4.25
C TRP A 52 14.00 5.45 -4.09
N GLU A 53 12.70 5.47 -4.33
CA GLU A 53 11.86 4.26 -4.31
C GLU A 53 12.35 3.22 -5.33
N SER A 54 12.65 3.64 -6.56
CA SER A 54 13.15 2.75 -7.62
C SER A 54 14.53 2.18 -7.31
N LEU A 55 15.41 2.98 -6.69
CA LEU A 55 16.72 2.53 -6.25
C LEU A 55 16.59 1.51 -5.09
N ALA A 56 15.74 1.80 -4.12
CA ALA A 56 15.51 0.94 -2.96
C ALA A 56 14.90 -0.40 -3.39
N ASP A 57 13.91 -0.37 -4.29
CA ASP A 57 13.32 -1.56 -4.91
C ASP A 57 14.36 -2.39 -5.66
N TYR A 58 15.21 -1.77 -6.47
CA TYR A 58 16.26 -2.48 -7.21
C TYR A 58 17.26 -3.21 -6.28
N PHE A 59 17.62 -2.59 -5.16
CA PHE A 59 18.55 -3.18 -4.18
C PHE A 59 17.86 -4.05 -3.13
N GLY A 60 16.51 -4.16 -3.15
CA GLY A 60 15.75 -4.96 -2.20
C GLY A 60 15.82 -4.45 -0.75
N VAL A 61 15.96 -3.15 -0.55
CA VAL A 61 16.05 -2.52 0.78
C VAL A 61 14.99 -1.44 0.95
N SER A 62 14.78 -0.97 2.19
CA SER A 62 13.87 0.16 2.41
C SER A 62 14.50 1.48 1.93
N VAL A 63 13.69 2.49 1.60
CA VAL A 63 14.22 3.83 1.29
C VAL A 63 14.97 4.41 2.48
N ALA A 64 14.53 4.10 3.71
CA ALA A 64 15.23 4.47 4.93
C ALA A 64 16.65 3.87 4.96
N THR A 65 16.77 2.58 4.69
CA THR A 65 18.05 1.86 4.58
C THR A 65 18.99 2.48 3.57
N LEU A 66 18.49 2.73 2.37
CA LEU A 66 19.26 3.31 1.28
C LEU A 66 19.82 4.70 1.64
N LEU A 67 19.03 5.48 2.38
CA LEU A 67 19.40 6.83 2.84
C LEU A 67 20.19 6.83 4.16
N GLY A 68 20.52 5.67 4.71
CA GLY A 68 21.28 5.56 5.96
C GLY A 68 20.46 5.90 7.20
N HIS A 69 19.14 5.72 7.16
CA HIS A 69 18.21 5.91 8.28
C HIS A 69 17.94 4.64 9.11
N ASP A 70 18.58 3.52 8.80
CA ASP A 70 18.44 2.27 9.58
C ASP A 70 19.13 2.31 10.95
N GLU A 71 19.92 3.34 11.19
CA GLU A 71 20.66 3.57 12.43
C GLU A 71 20.13 4.81 13.15
N ILE A 72 18.81 5.07 13.11
CA ILE A 72 18.23 6.00 14.08
C ILE A 72 18.37 5.30 15.43
N SER A 73 19.26 5.80 16.28
CA SER A 73 19.39 5.27 17.63
C SER A 73 18.06 5.46 18.38
N PRO A 74 17.76 4.64 19.39
CA PRO A 74 16.59 4.86 20.24
C PRO A 74 16.49 6.30 20.76
N GLU A 75 17.63 6.94 21.05
CA GLU A 75 17.69 8.34 21.47
C GLU A 75 17.29 9.31 20.35
N GLU A 76 17.83 9.15 19.14
CA GLU A 76 17.44 9.99 17.99
C GLU A 76 15.96 9.81 17.61
N MET A 77 15.42 8.60 17.76
CA MET A 77 14.01 8.33 17.54
C MET A 77 13.15 9.03 18.60
N THR A 78 13.59 8.97 19.86
CA THR A 78 12.91 9.64 20.97
C THR A 78 12.88 11.15 20.77
N THR A 79 13.99 11.77 20.38
CA THR A 79 14.05 13.21 20.09
C THR A 79 13.13 13.60 18.93
N LYS A 80 13.11 12.85 17.84
CA LYS A 80 12.21 13.14 16.70
C LYS A 80 10.73 12.99 17.06
N LEU A 81 10.38 11.98 17.87
CA LEU A 81 9.02 11.82 18.37
C LEU A 81 8.65 13.00 19.27
N GLN A 82 9.55 13.43 20.13
CA GLN A 82 9.33 14.55 21.02
C GLN A 82 9.13 15.86 20.25
N ASP A 83 10.00 16.16 19.29
CA ASP A 83 9.84 17.30 18.36
C ASP A 83 8.50 17.23 17.60
N PHE A 84 8.10 16.04 17.14
CA PHE A 84 6.81 15.85 16.48
C PHE A 84 5.64 16.20 17.40
N PHE A 85 5.64 15.69 18.64
CA PHE A 85 4.58 15.97 19.62
C PHE A 85 4.56 17.43 20.08
N GLU A 86 5.71 18.09 20.19
CA GLU A 86 5.78 19.51 20.55
C GLU A 86 5.27 20.43 19.44
N ASN A 87 5.45 20.03 18.18
CA ASN A 87 4.99 20.79 17.02
C ASN A 87 3.59 20.35 16.52
N LEU A 88 2.96 19.37 17.16
CA LEU A 88 1.58 18.98 16.86
C LEU A 88 0.63 20.09 17.35
N ASP A 89 -0.08 20.73 16.43
CA ASP A 89 -1.11 21.70 16.79
C ASP A 89 -2.36 20.96 17.31
N MET A 90 -2.42 20.83 18.63
CA MET A 90 -3.56 20.24 19.32
C MET A 90 -4.87 21.00 19.06
N ASN A 91 -4.82 22.28 18.71
CA ASN A 91 -6.02 23.05 18.37
C ASN A 91 -6.53 22.70 16.97
N GLU A 92 -5.65 22.46 16.00
CA GLU A 92 -6.06 21.89 14.70
C GLU A 92 -6.69 20.52 14.88
N LEU A 93 -6.09 19.63 15.68
CA LEU A 93 -6.66 18.30 15.95
C LEU A 93 -8.00 18.37 16.67
N ASN A 94 -8.15 19.27 17.64
CA ASN A 94 -9.41 19.47 18.37
C ASN A 94 -10.50 20.15 17.53
N ASN A 95 -10.13 20.87 16.46
CA ASN A 95 -11.06 21.44 15.50
C ASN A 95 -11.54 20.42 14.45
N ILE A 96 -10.88 19.26 14.34
CA ILE A 96 -11.43 18.10 13.64
C ILE A 96 -12.55 17.53 14.51
N LYS A 97 -13.77 18.05 14.37
CA LYS A 97 -14.94 17.43 14.97
C LYS A 97 -15.14 16.06 14.32
N PRO A 98 -14.98 14.95 15.06
CA PRO A 98 -15.29 13.65 14.51
C PRO A 98 -16.76 13.64 14.11
N ASN A 99 -17.05 13.16 12.91
CA ASN A 99 -18.43 12.94 12.51
C ASN A 99 -18.95 11.70 13.28
N TYR A 100 -19.44 11.92 14.50
CA TYR A 100 -19.89 10.85 15.40
C TYR A 100 -20.98 9.98 14.77
N ASP A 101 -21.84 10.54 13.91
CA ASP A 101 -22.86 9.78 13.21
C ASP A 101 -22.24 8.86 12.15
N LEU A 102 -21.23 9.33 11.43
CA LEU A 102 -20.48 8.48 10.51
C LEU A 102 -19.72 7.38 11.26
N LEU A 103 -19.08 7.71 12.40
CA LEU A 103 -18.37 6.72 13.21
C LEU A 103 -19.30 5.61 13.70
N LYS A 104 -20.49 5.96 14.18
CA LYS A 104 -21.50 4.97 14.58
C LYS A 104 -21.94 4.09 13.41
N LYS A 105 -22.20 4.70 12.24
CA LYS A 105 -22.56 3.94 11.03
C LYS A 105 -21.45 2.97 10.61
N VAL A 106 -20.20 3.44 10.64
CA VAL A 106 -19.04 2.59 10.32
C VAL A 106 -18.94 1.45 11.32
N GLN A 107 -19.04 1.72 12.63
CA GLN A 107 -19.00 0.69 13.65
C GLN A 107 -20.10 -0.37 13.45
N SER A 108 -21.35 0.04 13.27
CA SER A 108 -22.46 -0.89 13.01
C SER A 108 -22.24 -1.70 11.74
N ALA A 109 -21.65 -1.13 10.69
CA ALA A 109 -21.32 -1.87 9.48
C ALA A 109 -20.27 -2.96 9.73
N TYR A 110 -19.27 -2.71 10.58
CA TYR A 110 -18.31 -3.75 10.97
C TYR A 110 -19.01 -4.90 11.71
N GLU A 111 -19.86 -4.58 12.69
CA GLU A 111 -20.63 -5.57 13.46
C GLU A 111 -21.54 -6.41 12.54
N ASN A 112 -22.27 -5.77 11.63
CA ASN A 112 -23.19 -6.43 10.71
C ASN A 112 -22.46 -7.32 9.69
N VAL A 113 -21.32 -6.87 9.16
CA VAL A 113 -20.52 -7.65 8.20
C VAL A 113 -19.86 -8.86 8.90
N GLU A 114 -19.38 -8.68 10.13
CA GLU A 114 -18.82 -9.78 10.93
C GLU A 114 -19.89 -10.85 11.22
N GLU A 115 -21.09 -10.42 11.63
CA GLU A 115 -22.23 -11.32 11.86
C GLU A 115 -22.64 -12.04 10.58
N HIS A 116 -22.70 -11.36 9.42
CA HIS A 116 -23.02 -11.97 8.13
C HIS A 116 -21.99 -13.02 7.72
N ILE A 117 -20.69 -12.73 7.92
CA ILE A 117 -19.61 -13.65 7.58
C ILE A 117 -19.61 -14.88 8.48
N ASN A 118 -19.98 -14.71 9.76
CA ASN A 118 -20.15 -15.75 10.77
C ASN A 118 -19.01 -16.80 10.81
N ASN A 119 -17.79 -16.37 10.51
CA ASN A 119 -16.61 -17.22 10.47
C ASN A 119 -15.38 -16.36 10.77
N PRO A 120 -14.80 -16.45 11.98
CA PRO A 120 -13.71 -15.57 12.41
C PRO A 120 -12.49 -15.59 11.48
N LYS A 121 -12.14 -16.77 10.95
CA LYS A 121 -10.97 -16.88 10.07
C LYS A 121 -11.22 -16.25 8.71
N LYS A 122 -12.43 -16.44 8.18
CA LYS A 122 -12.86 -15.80 6.93
C LYS A 122 -12.94 -14.28 7.09
N TYR A 123 -13.45 -13.80 8.23
CA TYR A 123 -13.50 -12.38 8.56
C TYR A 123 -12.10 -11.76 8.67
N GLU A 124 -11.17 -12.44 9.34
CA GLU A 124 -9.76 -12.02 9.40
C GLU A 124 -9.15 -11.89 7.99
N ASN A 125 -9.37 -12.90 7.14
CA ASN A 125 -8.87 -12.90 5.77
C ASN A 125 -9.54 -11.81 4.91
N PHE A 126 -10.85 -11.59 5.09
CA PHE A 126 -11.60 -10.50 4.48
C PHE A 126 -11.00 -9.14 4.85
N GLY A 127 -10.75 -8.92 6.15
CA GLY A 127 -10.13 -7.69 6.64
C GLY A 127 -8.72 -7.46 6.07
N LYS A 128 -7.89 -8.51 5.98
CA LYS A 128 -6.58 -8.44 5.31
C LYS A 128 -6.71 -8.08 3.82
N GLY A 129 -7.71 -8.63 3.15
CA GLY A 129 -8.02 -8.31 1.76
C GLY A 129 -8.49 -6.86 1.55
N LEU A 130 -8.86 -6.16 2.62
CA LEU A 130 -9.26 -4.76 2.63
C LEU A 130 -8.17 -3.79 3.10
N ALA A 131 -6.95 -4.25 3.42
CA ALA A 131 -5.92 -3.42 4.05
C ALA A 131 -5.57 -2.13 3.28
N ASP A 132 -5.73 -2.14 1.95
CA ASP A 132 -5.47 -0.99 1.07
C ASP A 132 -6.72 -0.12 0.80
N PHE A 133 -7.87 -0.46 1.37
CA PHE A 133 -9.16 0.17 1.07
C PHE A 133 -9.62 1.11 2.20
N ASN A 134 -10.37 2.15 1.82
CA ASN A 134 -10.94 3.12 2.77
C ASN A 134 -12.01 2.47 3.68
N GLN A 135 -12.13 2.92 4.92
CA GLN A 135 -13.19 2.54 5.86
C GLN A 135 -14.62 2.62 5.27
N SER A 136 -14.84 3.47 4.25
CA SER A 136 -16.11 3.57 3.53
C SER A 136 -16.55 2.28 2.80
N TYR A 137 -15.64 1.33 2.57
CA TYR A 137 -15.97 0.07 1.89
C TYR A 137 -16.85 -0.83 2.76
N MET A 138 -16.72 -0.82 4.09
CA MET A 138 -17.59 -1.62 4.96
C MET A 138 -19.06 -1.20 4.84
N LEU A 139 -19.33 0.12 4.74
CA LEU A 139 -20.67 0.64 4.48
C LEU A 139 -21.23 0.19 3.12
N THR A 140 -20.36 -0.07 2.14
CA THR A 140 -20.78 -0.55 0.81
C THR A 140 -21.10 -2.04 0.86
N ILE A 141 -20.29 -2.83 1.56
CA ILE A 141 -20.53 -4.26 1.76
C ILE A 141 -21.81 -4.49 2.56
N GLU A 142 -22.02 -3.75 3.65
CA GLU A 142 -23.25 -3.79 4.45
C GLU A 142 -24.49 -3.50 3.59
N LYS A 143 -24.47 -2.44 2.78
CA LYS A 143 -25.58 -2.14 1.86
C LYS A 143 -25.81 -3.24 0.85
N LEU A 144 -24.75 -3.87 0.34
CA LEU A 144 -24.87 -4.97 -0.60
C LEU A 144 -25.52 -6.19 0.06
N ILE A 145 -25.18 -6.50 1.31
CA ILE A 145 -25.81 -7.57 2.11
C ILE A 145 -27.32 -7.29 2.25
N VAL A 146 -27.70 -6.06 2.62
CA VAL A 146 -29.11 -5.68 2.76
C VAL A 146 -29.84 -5.82 1.43
N ASN A 147 -29.25 -5.33 0.34
CA ASN A 147 -29.85 -5.42 -1.00
C ASN A 147 -29.97 -6.87 -1.48
N ASP A 148 -29.00 -7.74 -1.18
CA ASP A 148 -29.06 -9.15 -1.53
C ASP A 148 -30.27 -9.85 -0.92
N ILE A 149 -30.62 -9.50 0.33
CA ILE A 149 -31.82 -10.00 1.01
C ILE A 149 -33.08 -9.54 0.26
N GLU A 150 -33.14 -8.25 -0.12
CA GLU A 150 -34.29 -7.68 -0.83
C GLU A 150 -34.46 -8.24 -2.24
N MET A 151 -33.36 -8.47 -2.95
CA MET A 151 -33.35 -8.90 -4.35
C MET A 151 -33.26 -10.42 -4.53
N GLY A 152 -33.01 -11.18 -3.46
CA GLY A 152 -32.80 -12.62 -3.52
C GLY A 152 -31.50 -13.00 -4.25
N THR A 153 -30.46 -12.16 -4.13
CA THR A 153 -29.14 -12.36 -4.74
C THR A 153 -28.09 -12.73 -3.68
N ASN A 154 -26.85 -12.99 -4.11
CA ASN A 154 -25.74 -13.35 -3.23
C ASN A 154 -24.43 -12.63 -3.64
N PHE A 155 -24.55 -11.42 -4.17
CA PHE A 155 -23.41 -10.65 -4.66
C PHE A 155 -22.44 -10.28 -3.54
N ALA A 156 -22.94 -9.96 -2.34
CA ALA A 156 -22.16 -9.72 -1.15
C ALA A 156 -21.32 -10.95 -0.80
N ASP A 157 -21.90 -12.15 -0.81
CA ASP A 157 -21.18 -13.38 -0.51
C ASP A 157 -20.07 -13.64 -1.52
N ILE A 158 -20.35 -13.45 -2.82
CA ILE A 158 -19.35 -13.60 -3.89
C ILE A 158 -18.21 -12.62 -3.67
N LEU A 159 -18.52 -11.34 -3.42
CA LEU A 159 -17.53 -10.29 -3.22
C LEU A 159 -16.69 -10.53 -1.95
N ILE A 160 -17.33 -10.87 -0.84
CA ILE A 160 -16.66 -11.22 0.42
C ILE A 160 -15.73 -12.41 0.19
N ASN A 161 -16.21 -13.48 -0.45
CA ASN A 161 -15.39 -14.66 -0.74
C ASN A 161 -14.17 -14.27 -1.57
N TYR A 162 -14.36 -13.48 -2.63
CA TYR A 162 -13.27 -13.01 -3.47
C TYR A 162 -12.25 -12.17 -2.70
N ILE A 163 -12.70 -11.23 -1.87
CA ILE A 163 -11.81 -10.38 -1.05
C ILE A 163 -11.00 -11.22 -0.05
N SER A 164 -11.62 -12.26 0.54
CA SER A 164 -10.97 -13.20 1.47
C SER A 164 -9.90 -14.10 0.85
N LEU A 165 -9.79 -14.17 -0.48
CA LEU A 165 -8.77 -14.98 -1.16
C LEU A 165 -7.37 -14.33 -1.05
N ASN A 166 -6.33 -15.16 -1.11
CA ASN A 166 -4.97 -14.68 -1.33
C ASN A 166 -4.76 -14.20 -2.78
N ASP A 167 -3.68 -13.48 -3.05
CA ASP A 167 -3.43 -12.87 -4.37
C ASP A 167 -3.33 -13.88 -5.53
N TYR A 168 -2.86 -15.09 -5.24
CA TYR A 168 -2.75 -16.15 -6.25
C TYR A 168 -4.15 -16.66 -6.64
N ASP A 169 -4.98 -16.98 -5.65
CA ASP A 169 -6.34 -17.47 -5.87
C ASP A 169 -7.26 -16.39 -6.44
N LYS A 170 -7.06 -15.11 -6.07
CA LYS A 170 -7.77 -13.97 -6.69
C LYS A 170 -7.54 -13.91 -8.19
N LYS A 171 -6.29 -14.08 -8.64
CA LYS A 171 -5.96 -14.10 -10.07
C LYS A 171 -6.64 -15.24 -10.79
N ILE A 172 -6.70 -16.42 -10.19
CA ILE A 172 -7.40 -17.58 -10.76
C ILE A 172 -8.90 -17.30 -10.87
N ALA A 173 -9.52 -16.81 -9.79
CA ALA A 173 -10.94 -16.48 -9.80
C ALA A 173 -11.27 -15.42 -10.85
N PHE A 174 -10.44 -14.38 -10.97
CA PHE A 174 -10.61 -13.33 -11.97
C PHE A 174 -10.49 -13.88 -13.41
N ASP A 175 -9.45 -14.65 -13.70
CA ASP A 175 -9.24 -15.28 -15.01
C ASP A 175 -10.39 -16.21 -15.39
N LEU A 176 -10.92 -16.97 -14.43
CA LEU A 176 -12.08 -17.84 -14.65
C LEU A 176 -13.34 -17.03 -14.99
N VAL A 177 -13.64 -15.98 -14.23
CA VAL A 177 -14.80 -15.10 -14.49
C VAL A 177 -14.67 -14.45 -15.87
N GLN A 178 -13.49 -13.94 -16.21
CA GLN A 178 -13.22 -13.33 -17.51
C GLN A 178 -13.45 -14.32 -18.66
N LYS A 179 -12.87 -15.53 -18.56
CA LYS A 179 -13.07 -16.58 -19.57
C LYS A 179 -14.53 -16.99 -19.72
N LEU A 180 -15.28 -17.04 -18.63
CA LEU A 180 -16.71 -17.37 -18.68
C LEU A 180 -17.52 -16.25 -19.35
N SER A 181 -17.21 -14.98 -19.07
CA SER A 181 -17.88 -13.85 -19.73
C SER A 181 -17.60 -13.74 -21.22
N GLU A 182 -16.39 -14.12 -21.65
CA GLU A 182 -15.99 -14.03 -23.05
C GLU A 182 -16.59 -15.17 -23.89
N ARG A 183 -16.92 -16.32 -23.28
CA ARG A 183 -17.55 -17.46 -23.95
C ARG A 183 -18.93 -17.18 -24.52
N ASP A 184 -19.67 -16.24 -23.95
CA ASP A 184 -21.00 -15.86 -24.45
C ASP A 184 -20.89 -15.02 -25.74
N ASN A 185 -19.73 -14.43 -26.04
CA ASN A 185 -19.48 -13.67 -27.27
C ASN A 185 -19.12 -14.55 -28.49
N GLU A 186 -18.91 -15.86 -28.30
CA GLU A 186 -18.56 -16.80 -29.39
C GLU A 186 -19.76 -17.63 -29.88
N LYS A 187 -20.96 -17.39 -29.35
CA LYS A 187 -22.19 -18.15 -29.66
C LYS A 187 -23.30 -17.37 -30.37
N GLU A 188 -23.00 -16.19 -30.93
CA GLU A 188 -23.85 -15.52 -31.92
C GLU A 188 -23.25 -15.63 -33.33
#